data_AF-A0A8B6XCF2-F1
#
_entry.id   AF-A0A8B6XCF2-F1
#
_cell.length_a   1.000
_cell.length_b   1.000
_cell.length_c   1.000
_cell.angle_alpha   90.00
_cell.angle_beta   90.00
_cell.angle_gamma   90.00
#
_symmetry.space_group_name_H-M   'P 1'
#
loop_
_entity.id
_entity.type
_entity.pdbx_description
1 polymer ?
#
loop_
_entity_poly.entity_id
_entity_poly.type
_entity_poly.pdbx_seq_one_letter_code
_entity_poly.pdbx_strand_id
1 'polypeptide(L)'
;MLEGQFSLISFVAGASAVTIVEIASYYFGTYSGSKQIKEITQKIDAAESKSKEGPENSKASWDVARLTLEKHFLQNIEQASLIYKLSLLSMIFGFGIIMFGVVLSYTQPANNNSGILAAVSGVVSQFIGATFLLLYKSSINRTETQMKMMERINSVGMAMQILDTMTEISAPNDLKSATKAKLIESFVNGSYASKLASDQNKELS
;
A
#
# COMPACT_ATOMS: atom_id res chain seq x y z
N MET A 1 44.64 -25.57 -18.48
CA MET A 1 44.12 -24.19 -18.33
C MET A 1 42.59 -24.11 -18.44
N LEU A 2 41.94 -24.93 -19.28
CA LEU A 2 40.47 -24.96 -19.46
C LEU A 2 39.67 -25.50 -18.25
N GLU A 3 40.18 -26.50 -17.51
CA GLU A 3 39.46 -27.04 -16.34
C GLU A 3 39.31 -26.04 -15.19
N GLY A 4 40.31 -25.18 -14.96
CA GLY A 4 40.26 -24.16 -13.90
C GLY A 4 39.22 -23.07 -14.15
N GLN A 5 38.97 -22.70 -15.42
CA GLN A 5 37.97 -21.69 -15.75
C GLN A 5 36.54 -22.22 -15.64
N PHE A 6 36.31 -23.49 -15.98
CA PHE A 6 34.99 -24.13 -15.87
C PHE A 6 34.56 -24.30 -14.41
N SER A 7 35.52 -24.62 -13.51
CA SER A 7 35.30 -24.65 -12.07
C SER A 7 34.92 -23.28 -11.49
N LEU A 8 35.54 -22.20 -11.97
CA LEU A 8 35.29 -20.85 -11.47
C LEU A 8 33.93 -20.30 -11.92
N ILE A 9 33.53 -20.55 -13.17
CA ILE A 9 32.21 -20.15 -13.70
C ILE A 9 31.08 -20.88 -12.96
N SER A 10 31.21 -22.20 -12.78
CA SER A 10 30.18 -22.99 -12.08
C SER A 10 30.07 -22.64 -10.60
N PHE A 11 31.20 -22.33 -9.93
CA PHE A 11 31.20 -21.86 -8.55
C PHE A 11 30.53 -20.48 -8.39
N VAL A 12 30.84 -19.51 -9.26
CA VAL A 12 30.26 -18.16 -9.19
C VAL A 12 28.77 -18.17 -9.56
N ALA A 13 28.38 -18.94 -10.59
CA ALA A 13 26.98 -19.14 -10.96
C ALA A 13 26.20 -19.79 -9.81
N GLY A 14 26.77 -20.82 -9.16
CA GLY A 14 26.16 -21.47 -8.00
C GLY A 14 26.01 -20.53 -6.81
N ALA A 15 27.06 -19.78 -6.44
CA ALA A 15 27.03 -18.85 -5.31
C ALA A 15 26.04 -17.70 -5.51
N SER A 16 25.96 -17.15 -6.73
CA SER A 16 24.98 -16.09 -7.07
C SER A 16 23.54 -16.62 -7.04
N ALA A 17 23.28 -17.83 -7.51
CA ALA A 17 21.95 -18.42 -7.46
C ALA A 17 21.48 -18.71 -6.02
N VAL A 18 22.36 -19.24 -5.16
CA VAL A 18 22.06 -19.53 -3.76
C VAL A 18 21.74 -18.25 -2.98
N THR A 19 22.54 -17.21 -3.15
CA THR A 19 22.31 -15.92 -2.48
C THR A 19 21.00 -15.26 -2.93
N ILE A 20 20.65 -15.33 -4.23
CA ILE A 20 19.37 -14.82 -4.74
C ILE A 20 18.18 -15.57 -4.10
N VAL A 21 18.26 -16.90 -3.98
CA VAL A 21 17.19 -17.73 -3.40
C VAL A 21 17.04 -17.51 -1.89
N GLU A 22 18.13 -17.40 -1.14
CA GLU A 22 18.09 -17.09 0.29
C GLU A 22 17.50 -15.70 0.55
N ILE A 23 17.93 -14.70 -0.23
CA ILE A 23 17.38 -13.35 -0.12
C ILE A 23 15.89 -13.33 -0.49
N ALA A 24 15.50 -14.00 -1.58
CA ALA A 24 14.10 -14.09 -1.99
C ALA A 24 13.22 -14.76 -0.91
N SER A 25 13.67 -15.88 -0.36
CA SER A 25 12.94 -16.62 0.68
C SER A 25 12.84 -15.83 1.98
N TYR A 26 13.87 -15.07 2.36
CA TYR A 26 13.82 -14.13 3.50
C TYR A 26 12.74 -13.05 3.29
N TYR A 27 12.69 -12.43 2.10
CA TYR A 27 11.70 -11.38 1.81
C TYR A 27 10.26 -11.91 1.68
N PHE A 28 10.08 -13.14 1.19
CA PHE A 28 8.76 -13.78 1.05
C PHE A 28 8.25 -14.49 2.32
N GLY A 29 9.13 -14.84 3.27
CA GLY A 29 8.83 -15.73 4.41
C GLY A 29 7.82 -15.25 5.45
N THR A 30 7.27 -14.03 5.34
CA THR A 30 6.33 -13.49 6.34
C THR A 30 5.15 -12.76 5.69
N TYR A 31 4.15 -13.53 5.25
CA TYR A 31 2.85 -13.01 4.80
C TYR A 31 1.83 -13.11 5.95
N SER A 32 1.91 -12.19 6.92
CA SER A 32 1.09 -12.20 8.14
C SER A 32 -0.17 -11.32 8.08
N GLY A 33 -0.37 -10.53 7.00
CA GLY A 33 -1.46 -9.54 6.93
C GLY A 33 -2.87 -10.12 6.88
N SER A 34 -2.99 -11.39 6.47
CA SER A 34 -4.29 -12.07 6.33
C SER A 34 -5.09 -12.23 7.63
N LYS A 35 -4.45 -12.26 8.81
CA LYS A 35 -5.16 -12.40 10.09
C LYS A 35 -5.96 -11.15 10.45
N GLN A 36 -5.33 -9.97 10.38
CA GLN A 36 -5.99 -8.70 10.72
C GLN A 36 -7.15 -8.37 9.76
N ILE A 37 -6.97 -8.62 8.46
CA ILE A 37 -8.02 -8.42 7.46
C ILE A 37 -9.22 -9.35 7.72
N LYS A 38 -8.98 -10.59 8.17
CA LYS A 38 -10.04 -11.52 8.57
C LYS A 38 -10.80 -11.01 9.79
N GLU A 39 -10.10 -10.54 10.81
CA GLU A 39 -10.73 -9.98 12.03
C GLU A 39 -11.60 -8.75 11.71
N ILE A 40 -11.11 -7.83 10.86
CA ILE A 40 -11.89 -6.65 10.45
C ILE A 40 -13.08 -7.07 9.59
N THR A 41 -12.93 -8.06 8.71
CA THR A 41 -14.05 -8.57 7.91
C THR A 41 -15.16 -9.14 8.81
N GLN A 42 -14.79 -9.92 9.84
CA GLN A 42 -15.76 -10.42 10.82
C GLN A 42 -16.46 -9.27 11.58
N LYS A 43 -15.74 -8.19 11.91
CA LYS A 43 -16.32 -7.00 12.54
C LYS A 43 -17.30 -6.27 11.60
N ILE A 44 -17.00 -6.21 10.30
CA ILE A 44 -17.91 -5.65 9.28
C ILE A 44 -19.19 -6.48 9.23
N ASP A 45 -19.09 -7.81 9.13
CA ASP A 45 -20.25 -8.71 9.04
C ASP A 45 -21.16 -8.59 10.29
N ALA A 46 -20.55 -8.48 11.47
CA ALA A 46 -21.26 -8.26 12.72
C ALA A 46 -21.94 -6.87 12.78
N ALA A 47 -21.28 -5.83 12.27
CA ALA A 47 -21.84 -4.48 12.20
C ALA A 47 -22.96 -4.36 11.15
N GLU A 48 -22.84 -5.03 10.01
CA GLU A 48 -23.89 -5.11 8.98
C GLU A 48 -25.14 -5.81 9.52
N SER A 49 -24.97 -6.90 10.27
CA SER A 49 -26.09 -7.63 10.86
C SER A 49 -26.88 -6.73 11.81
N LYS A 50 -26.19 -5.96 12.66
CA LYS A 50 -26.81 -4.95 13.55
C LYS A 50 -27.43 -3.78 12.79
N SER A 51 -26.88 -3.39 11.64
CA SER A 51 -27.44 -2.33 10.80
C SER A 51 -28.71 -2.75 10.07
N LYS A 52 -28.92 -4.05 9.82
CA LYS A 52 -30.12 -4.59 9.16
C LYS A 52 -31.32 -4.72 10.11
N GLU A 53 -31.08 -4.76 11.42
CA GLU A 53 -32.11 -4.92 12.46
C GLU A 53 -32.86 -3.60 12.79
N GLY A 54 -32.48 -2.45 12.21
CA GLY A 54 -33.25 -1.21 12.33
C GLY A 54 -32.70 -0.05 11.49
N PRO A 55 -33.50 0.57 10.58
CA PRO A 55 -33.05 1.61 9.65
C PRO A 55 -32.71 2.98 10.26
N GLU A 56 -32.82 3.17 11.58
CA GLU A 56 -32.58 4.48 12.23
C GLU A 56 -31.22 4.66 12.90
N ASN A 57 -30.38 3.63 12.99
CA ASN A 57 -29.09 3.78 13.68
C ASN A 57 -28.01 4.33 12.74
N SER A 58 -27.97 5.66 12.59
CA SER A 58 -26.88 6.38 11.88
C SER A 58 -25.48 5.97 12.35
N LYS A 59 -25.36 5.55 13.62
CA LYS A 59 -24.14 5.01 14.22
C LYS A 59 -23.72 3.65 13.63
N ALA A 60 -24.67 2.77 13.33
CA ALA A 60 -24.39 1.46 12.74
C ALA A 60 -23.89 1.58 11.29
N SER A 61 -24.53 2.43 10.48
CA SER A 61 -24.05 2.70 9.11
C SER A 61 -22.69 3.39 9.08
N TRP A 62 -22.41 4.25 10.07
CA TRP A 62 -21.10 4.87 10.24
C TRP A 62 -20.01 3.86 10.64
N ASP A 63 -20.31 2.95 11.58
CA ASP A 63 -19.37 1.89 12.00
C ASP A 63 -19.00 0.97 10.84
N VAL A 64 -19.98 0.58 10.01
CA VAL A 64 -19.73 -0.20 8.78
C VAL A 64 -18.80 0.57 7.84
N ALA A 65 -19.08 1.86 7.58
CA ALA A 65 -18.25 2.68 6.71
C ALA A 65 -16.81 2.82 7.23
N ARG A 66 -16.63 3.03 8.53
CA ARG A 66 -15.31 3.10 9.19
C ARG A 66 -14.53 1.80 9.03
N LEU A 67 -15.15 0.67 9.37
CA LEU A 67 -14.49 -0.64 9.33
C LEU A 67 -14.13 -1.05 7.90
N THR A 68 -14.99 -0.75 6.92
CA THR A 68 -14.70 -0.96 5.50
C THR A 68 -13.52 -0.10 5.03
N LEU A 69 -13.43 1.16 5.48
CA LEU A 69 -12.28 2.01 5.16
C LEU A 69 -10.98 1.45 5.76
N GLU A 70 -11.02 1.00 7.01
CA GLU A 70 -9.88 0.37 7.69
C GLU A 70 -9.40 -0.89 6.97
N LYS A 71 -10.34 -1.72 6.50
CA LYS A 71 -10.03 -2.90 5.68
C LYS A 71 -9.28 -2.53 4.40
N HIS A 72 -9.78 -1.55 3.65
CA HIS A 72 -9.13 -1.13 2.41
C HIS A 72 -7.76 -0.49 2.65
N PHE A 73 -7.61 0.26 3.73
CA PHE A 73 -6.31 0.82 4.14
C PHE A 73 -5.27 -0.27 4.38
N LEU A 74 -5.62 -1.29 5.18
CA LEU A 74 -4.70 -2.41 5.47
C LEU A 74 -4.38 -3.23 4.22
N GLN A 75 -5.38 -3.50 3.37
CA GLN A 75 -5.15 -4.17 2.09
C GLN A 75 -4.19 -3.39 1.20
N ASN A 76 -4.31 -2.06 1.17
CA ASN A 76 -3.44 -1.22 0.37
C ASN A 76 -2.01 -1.17 0.92
N ILE A 77 -1.81 -1.18 2.24
CA ILE A 77 -0.47 -1.31 2.84
C ILE A 77 0.16 -2.66 2.49
N GLU A 78 -0.60 -3.74 2.59
CA GLU A 78 -0.12 -5.08 2.24
C GLU A 78 0.26 -5.17 0.75
N GLN A 79 -0.58 -4.63 -0.13
CA GLN A 79 -0.29 -4.54 -1.57
C GLN A 79 0.95 -3.69 -1.86
N ALA A 80 1.12 -2.54 -1.20
CA ALA A 80 2.31 -1.70 -1.34
C ALA A 80 3.60 -2.45 -0.96
N SER A 81 3.56 -3.20 0.14
CA SER A 81 4.68 -4.03 0.61
C SER A 81 5.05 -5.13 -0.39
N LEU A 82 4.06 -5.79 -0.99
CA LEU A 82 4.30 -6.79 -2.04
C LEU A 82 4.96 -6.18 -3.28
N ILE A 83 4.46 -5.04 -3.76
CA ILE A 83 5.04 -4.33 -4.91
C ILE A 83 6.50 -3.94 -4.62
N TYR A 84 6.77 -3.46 -3.41
CA TYR A 84 8.13 -3.14 -2.97
C TYR A 84 9.05 -4.39 -2.97
N LYS A 85 8.60 -5.50 -2.38
CA LYS A 85 9.38 -6.76 -2.36
C LYS A 85 9.66 -7.28 -3.77
N LEU A 86 8.67 -7.21 -4.67
CA LEU A 86 8.83 -7.63 -6.06
C LEU A 86 9.81 -6.73 -6.82
N SER A 87 9.74 -5.41 -6.61
CA SER A 87 10.71 -4.43 -7.12
C SER A 87 12.13 -4.76 -6.69
N LEU A 88 12.31 -5.02 -5.39
CA LEU A 88 13.62 -5.32 -4.81
C LEU A 88 14.18 -6.63 -5.37
N LEU A 89 13.35 -7.67 -5.49
CA LEU A 89 13.74 -8.94 -6.08
C LEU A 89 14.18 -8.77 -7.55
N SER A 90 13.41 -8.02 -8.35
CA SER A 90 13.73 -7.72 -9.75
C SER A 90 15.07 -6.99 -9.90
N MET A 91 15.39 -6.10 -8.96
CA MET A 91 16.65 -5.36 -8.96
C MET A 91 17.84 -6.28 -8.65
N ILE A 92 17.71 -7.15 -7.64
CA ILE A 92 18.73 -8.12 -7.27
C ILE A 92 18.97 -9.11 -8.44
N PHE A 93 17.91 -9.59 -9.07
CA PHE A 93 18.01 -10.48 -10.21
C PHE A 93 18.71 -9.82 -11.42
N GLY A 94 18.32 -8.58 -11.74
CA GLY A 94 18.95 -7.79 -12.81
C GLY A 94 20.43 -7.54 -12.56
N PHE A 95 20.80 -7.22 -11.31
CA PHE A 95 22.19 -7.07 -10.91
C PHE A 95 22.97 -8.39 -11.01
N GLY A 96 22.34 -9.52 -10.62
CA GLY A 96 22.92 -10.86 -10.76
C GLY A 96 23.26 -11.21 -12.21
N ILE A 97 22.37 -10.88 -13.16
CA ILE A 97 22.61 -11.09 -14.60
C ILE A 97 23.82 -10.30 -15.08
N ILE A 98 23.96 -9.03 -14.67
CA ILE A 98 25.10 -8.19 -15.03
C ILE A 98 26.40 -8.81 -14.49
N MET A 99 26.42 -9.20 -13.22
CA MET A 99 27.59 -9.84 -12.59
C MET A 99 27.97 -11.13 -13.31
N PHE A 100 27.00 -11.98 -13.66
CA PHE A 100 27.23 -13.19 -14.44
C PHE A 100 27.81 -12.88 -15.83
N GLY A 101 27.27 -11.88 -16.52
CA GLY A 101 27.77 -11.41 -17.81
C GLY A 101 29.22 -10.93 -17.77
N VAL A 102 29.59 -10.16 -16.75
CA VAL A 102 30.96 -9.67 -16.56
C VAL A 102 31.92 -10.85 -16.37
N VAL A 103 31.58 -11.81 -15.52
CA VAL A 103 32.41 -13.00 -15.28
C VAL A 103 32.56 -13.85 -16.54
N LEU A 104 31.49 -14.00 -17.32
CA LEU A 104 31.53 -14.72 -18.60
C LEU A 104 32.41 -13.99 -19.63
N SER A 105 32.35 -12.65 -19.67
CA SER A 105 33.19 -11.84 -20.56
C SER A 105 34.68 -11.92 -20.19
N TYR A 106 35.02 -12.02 -18.90
CA TYR A 106 36.40 -12.18 -18.45
C TYR A 106 36.98 -13.57 -18.72
N THR A 107 36.15 -14.61 -18.65
CA THR A 107 36.59 -16.00 -18.85
C THR A 107 36.63 -16.39 -20.33
N GLN A 108 35.80 -15.77 -21.17
CA GLN A 108 35.76 -16.02 -22.62
C GLN A 108 35.97 -14.73 -23.42
N PRO A 109 37.16 -14.10 -23.36
CA PRO A 109 37.43 -12.81 -24.02
C PRO A 109 37.34 -12.85 -25.55
N ALA A 110 37.33 -14.04 -26.17
CA ALA A 110 37.12 -14.19 -27.60
C ALA A 110 35.66 -14.00 -28.04
N ASN A 111 34.71 -14.01 -27.09
CA ASN A 111 33.27 -13.92 -27.38
C ASN A 111 32.65 -12.68 -26.69
N ASN A 112 32.92 -11.51 -27.27
CA ASN A 112 32.42 -10.21 -26.78
C ASN A 112 30.88 -10.09 -26.77
N ASN A 113 30.18 -10.99 -27.46
CA ASN A 113 28.73 -10.93 -27.60
C ASN A 113 27.99 -11.22 -26.28
N SER A 114 28.59 -12.03 -25.40
CA SER A 114 28.01 -12.41 -24.10
C SER A 114 27.89 -11.24 -23.13
N GLY A 115 28.89 -10.34 -23.11
CA GLY A 115 28.89 -9.16 -22.25
C GLY A 115 27.80 -8.15 -22.66
N ILE A 116 27.62 -7.95 -23.98
CA ILE A 116 26.59 -7.06 -24.52
C ILE A 116 25.19 -7.59 -24.18
N LEU A 117 24.96 -8.90 -24.37
CA LEU A 117 23.67 -9.52 -24.06
C LEU A 117 23.30 -9.40 -22.57
N ALA A 118 24.27 -9.63 -21.68
CA ALA A 118 24.06 -9.48 -20.24
C ALA A 118 23.83 -8.03 -19.82
N ALA A 119 24.55 -7.07 -20.42
CA ALA A 119 24.33 -5.65 -20.16
C ALA A 119 22.92 -5.21 -20.58
N VAL A 120 22.48 -5.58 -21.79
CA VAL A 120 21.11 -5.25 -22.28
C VAL A 120 20.04 -5.89 -21.39
N SER A 121 20.20 -7.17 -21.05
CA SER A 121 19.27 -7.88 -20.16
C SER A 121 19.22 -7.26 -18.76
N GLY A 122 20.38 -6.88 -18.21
CA GLY A 122 20.49 -6.19 -16.92
C GLY A 122 19.75 -4.86 -16.89
N VAL A 123 19.96 -4.02 -17.92
CA VAL A 123 19.31 -2.71 -18.05
C VAL A 123 17.78 -2.87 -18.13
N VAL A 124 17.29 -3.85 -18.90
CA VAL A 124 15.85 -4.13 -18.97
C VAL A 124 15.30 -4.55 -17.61
N SER A 125 15.99 -5.45 -16.90
CA SER A 125 15.57 -5.89 -15.55
C SER A 125 15.57 -4.76 -14.52
N GLN A 126 16.52 -3.82 -14.62
CA GLN A 126 16.59 -2.64 -13.76
C GLN A 126 15.47 -1.65 -14.06
N PHE A 127 15.11 -1.48 -15.34
CA PHE A 127 13.98 -0.64 -15.74
C PHE A 127 12.64 -1.18 -15.21
N ILE A 128 12.46 -2.51 -15.23
CA ILE A 128 11.30 -3.18 -14.62
C ILE A 128 11.26 -2.91 -13.11
N GLY A 129 12.39 -3.09 -12.42
CA GLY A 129 12.51 -2.77 -10.99
C GLY A 129 12.16 -1.31 -10.69
N ALA A 130 12.69 -0.36 -11.46
CA ALA A 130 12.39 1.06 -11.30
C ALA A 130 10.90 1.37 -11.52
N THR A 131 10.26 0.70 -12.49
CA THR A 131 8.81 0.84 -12.74
C THR A 131 8.00 0.37 -11.53
N PHE A 132 8.36 -0.77 -10.93
CA PHE A 132 7.70 -1.24 -9.71
C PHE A 132 7.91 -0.30 -8.52
N LEU A 133 9.07 0.34 -8.40
CA LEU A 133 9.32 1.36 -7.37
C LEU A 133 8.40 2.59 -7.56
N LEU A 134 8.14 3.00 -8.80
CA LEU A 134 7.16 4.06 -9.09
C LEU A 134 5.74 3.65 -8.68
N LEU A 135 5.36 2.39 -8.93
CA LEU A 135 4.08 1.86 -8.46
C LEU A 135 3.99 1.80 -6.93
N TYR A 136 5.08 1.44 -6.25
CA TYR A 136 5.17 1.50 -4.78
C TYR A 136 4.92 2.94 -4.28
N LYS A 137 5.60 3.93 -4.86
CA LYS A 137 5.41 5.35 -4.52
C LYS A 137 3.96 5.79 -4.75
N SER A 138 3.33 5.35 -5.84
CA SER A 138 1.91 5.61 -6.08
C SER A 138 1.02 4.97 -5.02
N SER A 139 1.31 3.73 -4.63
CA SER A 139 0.53 2.99 -3.62
C SER A 139 0.64 3.63 -2.23
N ILE A 140 1.84 4.04 -1.79
CA ILE A 140 1.99 4.68 -0.47
C ILE A 140 1.28 6.04 -0.40
N ASN A 141 1.26 6.81 -1.48
CA ASN A 141 0.47 8.05 -1.55
C ASN A 141 -1.04 7.80 -1.42
N ARG A 142 -1.54 6.65 -1.92
CA ARG A 142 -2.94 6.25 -1.71
C ARG A 142 -3.24 5.94 -0.24
N THR A 143 -2.29 5.35 0.47
CA THR A 143 -2.38 5.07 1.91
C THR A 143 -2.48 6.36 2.71
N GLU A 144 -1.69 7.40 2.39
CA GLU A 144 -1.80 8.71 3.06
C GLU A 144 -3.20 9.32 2.92
N THR A 145 -3.78 9.24 1.72
CA THR A 145 -5.14 9.76 1.46
C THR A 145 -6.19 9.00 2.27
N GLN A 146 -6.04 7.69 2.40
CA GLN A 146 -6.93 6.86 3.23
C GLN A 146 -6.75 7.14 4.73
N MET A 147 -5.54 7.38 5.21
CA MET A 147 -5.28 7.80 6.59
C MET A 147 -5.99 9.12 6.91
N LYS A 148 -5.90 10.12 6.01
CA LYS A 148 -6.64 11.39 6.14
C LYS A 148 -8.16 11.17 6.20
N MET A 149 -8.70 10.22 5.42
CA MET A 149 -10.11 9.85 5.53
C MET A 149 -10.45 9.19 6.87
N MET A 150 -9.58 8.32 7.41
CA MET A 150 -9.78 7.71 8.73
C MET A 150 -9.75 8.76 9.85
N GLU A 151 -8.82 9.72 9.80
CA GLU A 151 -8.77 10.86 10.73
C GLU A 151 -10.07 11.65 10.70
N ARG A 152 -10.55 11.95 9.50
CA ARG A 152 -11.81 12.67 9.31
C ARG A 152 -13.01 11.90 9.84
N ILE A 153 -13.11 10.59 9.57
CA ILE A 153 -14.17 9.74 10.11
C ILE A 153 -14.11 9.75 11.63
N ASN A 154 -12.92 9.65 12.24
CA ASN A 154 -12.76 9.72 13.69
C ASN A 154 -13.23 11.07 14.26
N SER A 155 -12.90 12.20 13.62
CA SER A 155 -13.42 13.52 14.00
C SER A 155 -14.94 13.59 13.92
N VAL A 156 -15.56 13.03 12.87
CA VAL A 156 -17.02 12.95 12.75
C VAL A 156 -17.62 12.06 13.84
N GLY A 157 -17.00 10.92 14.15
CA GLY A 157 -17.45 10.02 15.22
C GLY A 157 -17.44 10.69 16.59
N MET A 158 -16.37 11.43 16.91
CA MET A 158 -16.29 12.22 18.14
C MET A 158 -17.35 13.33 18.17
N ALA A 159 -17.58 14.03 17.05
CA ALA A 159 -18.62 15.05 16.96
C ALA A 159 -20.03 14.46 17.17
N MET A 160 -20.30 13.27 16.65
CA MET A 160 -21.58 12.55 16.84
C MET A 160 -21.77 12.12 18.30
N GLN A 161 -20.73 11.60 18.96
CA GLN A 161 -20.77 11.27 20.39
C GLN A 161 -21.01 12.51 21.27
N ILE A 162 -20.37 13.62 20.95
CA ILE A 162 -20.61 14.91 21.61
C ILE A 162 -22.07 15.36 21.37
N LEU A 163 -22.58 15.19 20.16
CA LEU A 163 -23.96 15.52 19.82
C LEU A 163 -24.98 14.71 20.64
N ASP A 164 -24.76 13.40 20.75
CA ASP A 164 -25.62 12.45 21.47
C ASP A 164 -25.61 12.73 22.97
N THR A 165 -24.43 13.01 23.54
CA THR A 165 -24.30 13.37 24.97
C THR A 165 -24.90 14.75 25.28
N MET A 166 -24.95 15.67 24.31
CA MET A 166 -25.60 16.98 24.47
C MET A 166 -27.14 16.92 24.42
N THR A 167 -27.73 15.91 23.78
CA THR A 167 -29.20 15.71 23.75
C THR A 167 -29.77 15.26 25.10
N GLU A 168 -28.99 14.63 25.96
CA GLU A 168 -29.43 14.22 27.31
C GLU A 168 -29.44 15.39 28.32
N ILE A 169 -28.78 16.52 28.02
CA ILE A 169 -28.65 17.69 28.92
C ILE A 169 -29.68 18.76 28.52
N SER A 170 -30.94 18.47 28.84
CA SER A 170 -32.12 19.27 28.45
C SER A 170 -32.22 20.64 29.16
N ALA A 171 -32.28 21.73 28.38
CA ALA A 171 -33.03 22.95 28.70
C ALA A 171 -33.36 23.74 27.40
N PRO A 172 -34.52 24.42 27.29
CA PRO A 172 -35.20 24.65 26.01
C PRO A 172 -34.82 25.89 25.19
N ASN A 173 -33.97 26.82 25.66
CA ASN A 173 -33.72 28.10 24.98
C ASN A 173 -32.23 28.40 24.67
N ASP A 174 -31.88 28.27 23.39
CA ASP A 174 -31.39 29.36 22.52
C ASP A 174 -29.91 29.80 22.43
N LEU A 175 -28.94 28.90 22.62
CA LEU A 175 -27.59 29.03 22.02
C LEU A 175 -27.07 27.73 21.39
N LYS A 176 -27.66 26.60 21.80
CA LYS A 176 -27.23 25.25 21.41
C LYS A 176 -27.65 24.89 19.99
N SER A 177 -28.85 25.28 19.56
CA SER A 177 -29.35 25.02 18.19
C SER A 177 -28.51 25.74 17.13
N ALA A 178 -28.10 26.99 17.41
CA ALA A 178 -27.19 27.76 16.56
C ALA A 178 -25.79 27.13 16.50
N THR A 179 -25.28 26.61 17.62
CA THR A 179 -23.98 25.90 17.66
C THR A 179 -24.04 24.57 16.91
N LYS A 180 -25.16 23.83 17.03
CA LYS A 180 -25.46 22.61 16.26
C LYS A 180 -25.45 22.89 14.76
N ALA A 181 -26.16 23.93 14.34
CA ALA A 181 -26.23 24.36 12.94
C ALA A 181 -24.85 24.77 12.41
N LYS A 182 -24.08 25.55 13.18
CA LYS A 182 -22.75 26.05 12.79
C LYS A 182 -21.69 24.94 12.70
N LEU A 183 -21.77 23.91 13.56
CA LEU A 183 -20.92 22.71 13.46
C LEU A 183 -21.25 21.91 12.20
N ILE A 184 -22.53 21.68 11.94
CA ILE A 184 -22.99 20.98 10.73
C ILE A 184 -22.57 21.76 9.48
N GLU A 185 -22.71 23.09 9.48
CA GLU A 185 -22.29 23.98 8.39
C GLU A 185 -20.78 23.91 8.14
N SER A 186 -19.95 23.97 9.19
CA SER A 186 -18.50 23.83 9.07
C SER A 186 -18.08 22.43 8.55
N PHE A 187 -18.78 21.37 8.95
CA PHE A 187 -18.50 20.01 8.48
C PHE A 187 -18.89 19.80 7.02
N VAL A 188 -20.03 20.36 6.60
CA VAL A 188 -20.51 20.29 5.21
C VAL A 188 -19.61 21.13 4.31
N ASN A 189 -19.29 22.37 4.67
CA ASN A 189 -18.42 23.23 3.88
C ASN A 189 -16.98 22.70 3.78
N GLY A 190 -16.43 22.13 4.86
CA GLY A 190 -15.14 21.44 4.82
C GLY A 190 -15.15 20.22 3.89
N SER A 191 -16.29 19.54 3.75
CA SER A 191 -16.49 18.42 2.83
C SER A 191 -16.55 18.84 1.36
N TYR A 192 -17.21 19.97 1.08
CA TYR A 192 -17.35 20.50 -0.29
C TYR A 192 -16.05 21.12 -0.80
N ALA A 193 -15.30 21.81 0.06
CA ALA A 193 -14.00 22.39 -0.30
C ALA A 193 -12.98 21.31 -0.71
N SER A 194 -12.99 20.14 -0.05
CA SER A 194 -12.07 19.04 -0.42
C SER A 194 -12.45 18.38 -1.75
N LYS A 195 -13.75 18.36 -2.09
CA LYS A 195 -14.25 17.77 -3.35
C LYS A 195 -13.97 18.68 -4.55
N LEU A 196 -14.13 19.99 -4.37
CA LEU A 196 -13.75 21.00 -5.37
C LEU A 196 -12.23 20.98 -5.66
N ALA A 197 -11.40 20.80 -4.64
CA ALA A 197 -9.96 20.67 -4.81
C ALA A 197 -9.54 19.36 -5.51
N SER A 198 -10.29 18.27 -5.37
CA SER A 198 -10.01 17.03 -6.09
C SER A 198 -10.48 17.06 -7.55
N ASP A 199 -11.55 17.78 -7.84
CA ASP A 199 -12.09 17.90 -9.21
C ASP A 199 -11.24 18.86 -10.06
N GLN A 200 -10.73 19.96 -9.50
CA GLN A 200 -9.78 20.84 -10.21
C GLN A 200 -8.46 20.15 -10.57
N ASN A 201 -7.95 19.27 -9.71
CA ASN A 201 -6.71 18.53 -9.97
C ASN A 201 -6.87 17.46 -11.06
N LYS A 202 -8.12 17.08 -11.38
CA LYS A 202 -8.47 16.11 -12.42
C LYS A 202 -8.63 16.73 -13.80
N GLU A 203 -8.89 18.03 -13.88
CA GLU A 203 -8.94 18.78 -15.14
C GLU A 203 -7.57 19.30 -15.60
N LEU A 204 -6.56 19.24 -14.73
CA LEU A 204 -5.18 19.68 -14.99
C LEU A 204 -4.19 18.52 -15.24
N SER A 205 -4.66 17.28 -15.28
CA SER A 205 -3.88 16.05 -15.56
C SER A 205 -4.40 15.33 -16.79
#